data_AF-A0A371ITG1-F1
#
_entry.id   AF-A0A371ITG1-F1
#
_cell.length_a   1.000
_cell.length_b   1.000
_cell.length_c   1.000
_cell.angle_alpha   90.00
_cell.angle_beta   90.00
_cell.angle_gamma   90.00
#
_symmetry.space_group_name_H-M   'P 1'
#
loop_
_entity.id
_entity.type
_entity.pdbx_description
1 polymer ?
#
loop_
_entity_poly.entity_id
_entity_poly.type
_entity_poly.pdbx_seq_one_letter_code
_entity_poly.pdbx_strand_id
1 'polypeptide(L)'
;MFEKVLATIIIICSAMMLRDGYRIRKYKIIKQSNNRMVSINKIKDTEGYINWISGWNYKVGSLFFINGILMFIKKYSVSIEMISNIVNVIAMIAISYMMYQFMCKSSKFY
;
A
#
# COMPACT_ATOMS: atom_id res chain seq x y z
N MET A 1 16.30 11.91 -18.68
CA MET A 1 15.69 12.93 -17.80
C MET A 1 14.29 12.48 -17.35
N PHE A 2 13.43 12.07 -18.29
CA PHE A 2 12.09 11.54 -18.02
C PHE A 2 12.04 10.41 -16.96
N GLU A 3 12.90 9.39 -17.09
CA GLU A 3 12.92 8.26 -16.12
C GLU A 3 13.23 8.68 -14.69
N LYS A 4 14.08 9.69 -14.49
CA LYS A 4 14.38 10.22 -13.16
C LYS A 4 13.17 10.93 -12.56
N VAL A 5 12.49 11.75 -13.36
CA VAL A 5 11.27 12.45 -12.94
C VAL A 5 10.18 11.44 -12.59
N LEU A 6 10.00 10.41 -13.41
CA LEU A 6 9.05 9.33 -13.16
C LEU A 6 9.39 8.57 -11.86
N ALA A 7 10.67 8.22 -11.65
CA ALA A 7 11.14 7.56 -10.44
C ALA A 7 10.87 8.42 -9.19
N THR A 8 11.15 9.72 -9.25
CA THR A 8 10.87 10.65 -8.14
C THR A 8 9.37 10.74 -7.85
N ILE A 9 8.52 10.81 -8.88
CA ILE A 9 7.06 10.82 -8.70
C ILE A 9 6.59 9.51 -8.03
N ILE A 10 7.09 8.36 -8.49
CA ILE A 10 6.76 7.05 -7.91
C ILE A 10 7.15 6.99 -6.42
N ILE A 11 8.33 7.50 -6.05
CA ILE A 11 8.80 7.58 -4.66
C ILE A 11 7.91 8.50 -3.81
N ILE A 12 7.51 9.66 -4.34
CA ILE A 12 6.63 10.58 -3.63
C ILE A 12 5.24 9.96 -3.41
N CYS A 13 4.64 9.39 -4.46
CA CYS A 13 3.33 8.74 -4.37
C CYS A 13 3.35 7.58 -3.37
N SER A 14 4.39 6.75 -3.38
CA SER A 14 4.54 5.66 -2.42
C SER A 14 4.70 6.16 -0.98
N ALA A 15 5.47 7.23 -0.75
CA ALA A 15 5.58 7.85 0.57
C ALA A 15 4.23 8.40 1.07
N MET A 16 3.42 8.98 0.18
CA MET A 16 2.06 9.43 0.52
C MET A 16 1.16 8.25 0.92
N MET A 17 1.19 7.15 0.18
CA MET A 17 0.43 5.93 0.53
C MET A 17 0.85 5.38 1.90
N LEU A 18 2.15 5.31 2.19
CA LEU A 18 2.65 4.86 3.50
C LEU A 18 2.18 5.77 4.64
N ARG A 19 2.21 7.10 4.42
CA ARG A 19 1.70 8.09 5.38
C ARG A 19 0.21 7.91 5.65
N ASP A 20 -0.58 7.67 4.62
CA ASP A 20 -2.02 7.49 4.75
C ASP A 20 -2.37 6.16 5.43
N GLY A 21 -1.65 5.08 5.12
CA GLY A 21 -1.71 3.83 5.89
C GLY A 21 -1.46 4.04 7.38
N TYR A 22 -0.44 4.81 7.73
CA TYR A 22 -0.14 5.17 9.12
C TYR A 22 -1.23 6.01 9.78
N ARG A 23 -1.73 7.05 9.09
CA ARG A 23 -2.81 7.90 9.60
C ARG A 23 -4.06 7.08 9.87
N ILE A 24 -4.49 6.23 8.94
CA ILE A 24 -5.66 5.36 9.10
C ILE A 24 -5.53 4.46 10.34
N ARG A 25 -4.35 3.87 10.55
CA ARG A 25 -4.07 3.05 11.74
C ARG A 25 -4.05 3.88 13.03
N LYS A 26 -3.54 5.11 13.00
CA LYS A 26 -3.55 6.03 14.15
C LYS A 26 -4.96 6.48 14.52
N TYR A 27 -5.80 6.80 13.53
CA TYR A 27 -7.22 7.13 13.74
C TYR A 27 -7.99 5.98 14.37
N LYS A 28 -7.69 4.72 14.01
CA LYS A 28 -8.25 3.54 14.69
C LYS A 28 -7.98 3.57 16.19
N ILE A 29 -6.72 3.76 16.58
CA ILE A 29 -6.28 3.73 17.98
C ILE A 29 -7.01 4.81 18.80
N ILE A 30 -7.12 6.02 18.25
CA ILE A 30 -7.81 7.15 18.91
C ILE A 30 -9.32 6.90 19.00
N LYS A 31 -9.95 6.34 17.97
CA LYS A 31 -11.39 6.02 18.00
C LYS A 31 -11.70 4.91 19.01
N GLN A 32 -10.85 3.88 19.10
CA GLN A 32 -10.97 2.82 20.10
C GLN A 32 -10.81 3.34 21.53
N SER A 33 -9.88 4.29 21.78
CA SER A 33 -9.72 4.85 23.12
C SER A 33 -10.94 5.66 23.59
N ASN A 34 -11.65 6.29 22.65
CA ASN A 34 -12.79 7.17 22.95
C ASN A 34 -14.15 6.44 22.99
N ASN A 35 -14.35 5.34 22.24
CA ASN A 35 -15.65 4.66 22.10
C ASN A 35 -15.80 3.40 22.95
N ARG A 36 -15.63 3.49 24.27
CA ARG A 36 -15.79 2.34 25.19
C ARG A 36 -17.23 1.78 25.32
N MET A 37 -18.24 2.35 24.64
CA MET A 37 -19.67 2.00 24.82
C MET A 37 -20.43 1.58 23.54
N VAL A 38 -19.75 1.25 22.43
CA VAL A 38 -20.43 0.87 21.17
C VAL A 38 -20.55 -0.66 21.05
N SER A 39 -21.62 -1.16 20.43
CA SER A 39 -21.90 -2.59 20.29
C SER A 39 -20.78 -3.36 19.58
N ILE A 40 -20.39 -4.50 20.16
CA ILE A 40 -19.22 -5.31 19.78
C ILE A 40 -19.25 -5.73 18.29
N ASN A 41 -20.43 -6.03 17.75
CA ASN A 41 -20.57 -6.50 16.36
C ASN A 41 -20.31 -5.39 15.32
N LYS A 42 -20.79 -4.15 15.53
CA LYS A 42 -20.53 -3.02 14.62
C LYS A 42 -19.07 -2.57 14.63
N ILE A 43 -18.38 -2.72 15.76
CA ILE A 43 -16.95 -2.42 15.90
C ILE A 43 -16.11 -3.42 15.07
N LYS A 44 -16.48 -4.71 15.06
CA LYS A 44 -15.70 -5.78 14.42
C LYS A 44 -15.57 -5.61 12.90
N ASP A 45 -16.66 -5.24 12.21
CA ASP A 45 -16.65 -5.05 10.75
C ASP A 45 -15.91 -3.77 10.33
N THR A 46 -16.14 -2.67 11.06
CA THR A 46 -15.42 -1.41 10.80
C THR A 46 -13.92 -1.51 11.11
N GLU A 47 -13.54 -2.27 12.14
CA GLU A 47 -12.13 -2.53 12.44
C GLU A 47 -11.44 -3.42 11.40
N GLY A 48 -12.14 -4.45 10.90
CA GLY A 48 -11.66 -5.31 9.83
C GLY A 48 -11.36 -4.51 8.57
N TYR A 49 -12.27 -3.60 8.20
CA TYR A 49 -12.13 -2.72 7.04
C TYR A 49 -10.96 -1.73 7.19
N ILE A 50 -10.83 -1.07 8.35
CA ILE A 50 -9.75 -0.11 8.62
C ILE A 50 -8.37 -0.80 8.61
N ASN A 51 -8.26 -1.96 9.25
CA ASN A 51 -7.03 -2.76 9.23
C ASN A 51 -6.66 -3.15 7.80
N TRP A 52 -7.66 -3.57 7.02
CA TRP A 52 -7.48 -3.98 5.64
C TRP A 52 -6.99 -2.83 4.76
N ILE A 53 -7.62 -1.65 4.79
CA ILE A 53 -7.16 -0.48 4.02
C ILE A 53 -5.75 -0.04 4.44
N SER A 54 -5.47 0.03 5.75
CA SER A 54 -4.14 0.44 6.19
C SER A 54 -3.07 -0.55 5.72
N GLY A 55 -3.34 -1.85 5.81
CA GLY A 55 -2.44 -2.91 5.35
C GLY A 55 -2.21 -2.83 3.84
N TRP A 56 -3.24 -2.46 3.08
CA TRP A 56 -3.12 -2.19 1.64
C TRP A 56 -2.18 -1.05 1.33
N ASN A 57 -2.40 0.10 1.95
CA ASN A 57 -1.57 1.29 1.76
C ASN A 57 -0.10 0.99 2.08
N TYR A 58 0.17 0.19 3.11
CA TYR A 58 1.52 -0.25 3.43
C TYR A 58 2.12 -1.17 2.36
N LYS A 59 1.39 -2.18 1.91
CA LYS A 59 1.89 -3.18 0.93
C LYS A 59 2.11 -2.56 -0.46
N VAL A 60 1.16 -1.77 -0.95
CA VAL A 60 1.31 -1.09 -2.24
C VAL A 60 2.41 -0.03 -2.14
N GLY A 61 2.36 0.80 -1.10
CA GLY A 61 3.34 1.85 -0.88
C GLY A 61 4.77 1.31 -0.86
N SER A 62 5.04 0.21 -0.14
CA SER A 62 6.39 -0.36 -0.07
C SER A 62 6.89 -0.91 -1.42
N LEU A 63 6.03 -1.58 -2.19
CA LEU A 63 6.37 -2.10 -3.51
C LEU A 63 6.71 -0.97 -4.50
N PHE A 64 5.89 0.06 -4.55
CA PHE A 64 6.15 1.22 -5.41
C PHE A 64 7.40 1.98 -4.97
N PHE A 65 7.66 2.09 -3.67
CA PHE A 65 8.87 2.74 -3.16
C PHE A 65 10.14 2.01 -3.61
N ILE A 66 10.16 0.67 -3.49
CA ILE A 66 11.27 -0.17 -3.95
C ILE A 66 11.46 -0.03 -5.47
N ASN A 67 10.38 -0.05 -6.25
CA ASN A 67 10.46 0.15 -7.70
C ASN A 67 11.02 1.52 -8.08
N GLY A 68 10.60 2.59 -7.40
CA GLY A 68 11.13 3.93 -7.63
C GLY A 68 12.64 4.03 -7.33
N ILE A 69 13.11 3.37 -6.28
CA ILE A 69 14.55 3.28 -5.96
C ILE A 69 15.30 2.48 -7.04
N LEU A 70 14.78 1.33 -7.47
CA LEU A 70 15.41 0.52 -8.51
C LEU A 70 15.57 1.27 -9.83
N MET A 71 14.56 2.06 -10.21
CA MET A 71 14.66 2.94 -11.39
C MET A 71 15.77 3.99 -11.25
N PHE A 72 16.03 4.48 -10.05
CA PHE A 72 17.14 5.42 -9.78
C PHE A 72 18.51 4.75 -9.94
N ILE A 73 18.65 3.49 -9.50
CA ILE A 73 19.92 2.76 -9.49
C ILE A 73 20.19 2.07 -10.84
N LYS A 74 19.16 1.82 -11.66
CA LYS A 74 19.27 1.21 -13.00
C LYS A 74 20.29 1.90 -13.92
N LYS A 75 20.51 3.21 -13.75
CA LYS A 75 21.54 3.96 -14.50
C LYS A 75 22.98 3.46 -14.23
N TYR A 76 23.23 2.83 -13.09
CA TYR A 76 24.57 2.49 -12.62
C TYR A 76 24.96 1.02 -12.83
N SER A 77 24.04 0.13 -13.24
CA SER A 77 24.42 -1.22 -13.67
C SER A 77 23.38 -1.91 -14.56
N VAL A 78 23.88 -2.60 -15.59
CA VAL A 78 23.07 -3.36 -16.57
C VAL A 78 22.35 -4.55 -15.91
N SER A 79 22.91 -5.11 -14.84
CA SER A 79 22.33 -6.21 -14.06
C SER A 79 21.10 -5.81 -13.23
N ILE A 80 20.87 -4.52 -12.97
CA ILE A 80 19.68 -4.03 -12.23
C ILE A 80 18.43 -4.05 -13.11
N GLU A 81 18.56 -4.04 -14.44
CA GLU A 81 17.40 -4.08 -15.34
C GLU A 81 16.58 -5.36 -15.17
N MET A 82 17.25 -6.51 -15.06
CA MET A 82 16.60 -7.80 -14.85
C MET A 82 15.90 -7.84 -13.48
N ILE A 83 16.53 -7.30 -12.44
CA ILE A 83 15.96 -7.19 -11.09
C ILE A 83 14.73 -6.27 -11.10
N SER A 84 14.83 -5.10 -11.73
CA SER A 84 13.70 -4.17 -11.85
C SER A 84 12.52 -4.79 -12.59
N ASN A 85 12.76 -5.57 -13.64
CA ASN A 85 11.70 -6.29 -14.36
C ASN A 85 11.05 -7.36 -13.49
N ILE A 86 11.83 -8.12 -12.71
CA ILE A 86 11.29 -9.10 -11.76
C ILE A 86 10.44 -8.41 -10.68
N VAL A 87 10.91 -7.30 -10.11
CA VAL A 87 10.13 -6.56 -9.10
C VAL A 87 8.87 -5.95 -9.69
N ASN A 88 8.89 -5.48 -10.94
CA ASN A 88 7.68 -5.05 -11.65
C ASN A 88 6.67 -6.19 -11.82
N VAL A 89 7.12 -7.40 -12.20
CA VAL A 89 6.24 -8.58 -12.30
C VAL A 89 5.66 -8.95 -10.92
N ILE A 90 6.48 -8.95 -9.87
CA ILE A 90 6.01 -9.19 -8.49
C ILE A 90 4.99 -8.12 -8.08
N ALA A 91 5.25 -6.85 -8.39
CA ALA A 91 4.33 -5.75 -8.10
C ALA A 91 3.01 -5.92 -8.85
N MET A 92 3.03 -6.32 -10.13
CA MET A 92 1.81 -6.61 -10.91
C MET A 92 1.00 -7.76 -10.32
N ILE A 93 1.66 -8.87 -9.95
CA ILE A 93 0.99 -10.00 -9.28
C ILE A 93 0.41 -9.57 -7.94
N ALA A 94 1.16 -8.79 -7.16
CA ALA A 94 0.70 -8.27 -5.87
C ALA A 94 -0.51 -7.35 -6.05
N ILE A 95 -0.46 -6.39 -6.98
CA ILE A 95 -1.59 -5.51 -7.30
C ILE A 95 -2.79 -6.33 -7.76
N SER A 96 -2.60 -7.34 -8.60
CA SER A 96 -3.69 -8.19 -9.11
C SER A 96 -4.35 -9.02 -8.01
N TYR A 97 -3.54 -9.67 -7.17
CA TYR A 97 -4.02 -10.40 -5.98
C TYR A 97 -4.73 -9.47 -5.01
N MET A 98 -4.21 -8.26 -4.84
CA MET A 98 -4.81 -7.24 -4.01
C MET A 98 -6.16 -6.82 -4.63
N MET A 99 -6.24 -6.43 -5.90
CA MET A 99 -7.51 -6.10 -6.57
C MET A 99 -8.55 -7.22 -6.45
N TYR A 100 -8.14 -8.48 -6.58
CA TYR A 100 -9.00 -9.63 -6.31
C TYR A 100 -9.52 -9.64 -4.86
N GLN A 101 -8.64 -9.45 -3.87
CA GLN A 101 -9.05 -9.28 -2.47
C GLN A 101 -9.97 -8.07 -2.27
N PHE A 102 -9.81 -6.98 -3.03
CA PHE A 102 -10.70 -5.82 -3.00
C PHE A 102 -12.11 -6.21 -3.41
N MET A 103 -12.26 -6.80 -4.58
CA MET A 103 -13.57 -7.21 -5.09
C MET A 103 -14.23 -8.28 -4.19
N CYS A 104 -13.46 -9.24 -3.68
CA CYS A 104 -14.00 -10.33 -2.87
C CYS A 104 -14.22 -10.01 -1.39
N LYS A 105 -13.51 -9.03 -0.81
CA LYS A 105 -13.72 -8.61 0.58
C LYS A 105 -14.61 -7.38 0.70
N SER A 106 -14.63 -6.45 -0.27
CA SER A 106 -15.56 -5.31 -0.21
C SER A 106 -17.01 -5.78 -0.21
N SER A 107 -17.32 -6.88 -0.90
CA SER A 107 -18.65 -7.50 -0.91
C SER A 107 -19.10 -8.07 0.45
N LYS A 108 -18.18 -8.24 1.41
CA LYS A 108 -18.50 -8.72 2.77
C LYS A 108 -18.80 -7.59 3.76
N PHE A 109 -18.64 -6.32 3.35
CA PHE A 109 -18.83 -5.14 4.20
C PHE A 109 -20.04 -4.28 3.78
N TYR A 110 -20.81 -4.71 2.77
CA TYR A 110 -22.10 -4.15 2.39
C TYR A 110 -23.26 -4.95 3.00
#